data_AF-A0A535JD63-F1
#
_entry.id   AF-A0A535JD63-F1
#
_cell.length_a   1.000
_cell.length_b   1.000
_cell.length_c   1.000
_cell.angle_alpha   90.00
_cell.angle_beta   90.00
_cell.angle_gamma   90.00
#
_symmetry.space_group_name_H-M   'P 1'
#
loop_
_entity.id
_entity.type
_entity.pdbx_description
1 polymer ?
#
loop_
_entity_poly.entity_id
_entity_poly.type
_entity_poly.pdbx_seq_one_letter_code
_entity_poly.pdbx_strand_id
1 'polypeptide(L)'
;ARRPRCDACPIRNICRYDGVEQPVPRTQSPFAASDRRVRGAIVRNLASATRDVTMDALRRGINDPRVPRLVRMLAREGLVEVSSGSVRLPTR
;
A
#
# COMPACT_ATOMS: atom_id res chain seq x y z
N ALA A 1 33.09 -13.00 -9.66
CA ALA A 1 32.50 -11.70 -10.05
C ALA A 1 32.71 -11.47 -11.53
N ARG A 2 31.67 -11.13 -12.29
CA ARG A 2 31.77 -10.89 -13.75
C ARG A 2 32.26 -9.45 -13.96
N ARG A 3 33.54 -9.27 -14.30
CA ARG A 3 34.10 -7.95 -14.66
C ARG A 3 34.21 -7.88 -16.18
N PRO A 4 33.27 -7.23 -16.89
CA PRO A 4 33.37 -7.08 -18.33
C PRO A 4 34.58 -6.21 -18.70
N ARG A 5 35.27 -6.57 -19.79
CA ARG A 5 36.42 -5.81 -20.33
C ARG A 5 35.91 -4.63 -21.17
N CYS A 6 35.26 -3.67 -20.52
CA CYS A 6 34.63 -2.55 -21.20
C CYS A 6 35.61 -1.73 -22.07
N ASP A 7 36.89 -1.65 -21.67
CA ASP A 7 37.91 -0.93 -22.42
C ASP A 7 38.25 -1.56 -23.78
N ALA A 8 38.05 -2.88 -23.93
CA ALA A 8 38.27 -3.61 -25.17
C ALA A 8 36.96 -3.96 -25.90
N CYS A 9 35.83 -3.38 -25.48
CA CYS A 9 34.52 -3.76 -25.99
C CYS A 9 34.24 -3.10 -27.35
N PRO A 10 34.02 -3.89 -28.43
CA PRO A 10 33.82 -3.33 -29.77
C PRO A 10 32.51 -2.54 -29.91
N ILE A 11 31.56 -2.73 -29.00
CA ILE A 11 30.27 -2.03 -28.98
C ILE A 11 30.23 -0.88 -27.95
N ARG A 12 31.39 -0.49 -27.38
CA ARG A 12 31.47 0.52 -26.32
C ARG A 12 30.79 1.84 -26.69
N ASN A 13 30.83 2.22 -27.97
CA ASN A 13 30.22 3.44 -28.48
C ASN A 13 28.68 3.44 -28.46
N ILE A 14 28.05 2.26 -28.41
CA ILE A 14 26.57 2.10 -28.37
C ILE A 14 26.07 1.39 -27.11
N CYS A 15 26.99 0.93 -26.26
CA CYS A 15 26.65 0.22 -25.04
C CYS A 15 26.11 1.20 -23.99
N ARG A 16 24.91 0.94 -23.47
CA ARG A 16 24.27 1.74 -22.41
C ARG A 16 24.75 1.37 -21.00
N TYR A 17 25.57 0.31 -20.88
CA TYR A 17 26.08 -0.17 -19.60
C TYR A 17 27.40 0.55 -19.27
N ASP A 18 27.44 1.23 -18.14
CA ASP A 18 28.56 2.10 -17.70
C ASP A 18 29.71 1.33 -17.02
N GLY A 19 29.64 0.01 -16.96
CA GLY A 19 30.65 -0.83 -16.30
C GLY A 19 30.50 -0.90 -14.78
N VAL A 20 29.46 -0.25 -14.22
CA VAL A 20 29.10 -0.34 -12.82
C VAL A 20 27.90 -1.28 -12.71
N GLU A 21 28.03 -2.34 -11.91
CA GLU A 21 26.83 -3.05 -11.44
C GLU A 21 26.04 -2.07 -10.58
N GLN A 22 24.99 -1.46 -11.14
CA GLN A 22 24.04 -0.73 -10.32
C GLN A 22 23.37 -1.75 -9.39
N PRO A 23 23.31 -1.48 -8.07
CA PRO A 23 22.66 -2.39 -7.15
C PRO A 23 21.23 -2.61 -7.62
N VAL A 24 20.88 -3.87 -7.88
CA VAL A 24 19.50 -4.24 -8.24
C VAL A 24 18.63 -3.77 -7.07
N PRO A 25 17.62 -2.90 -7.30
CA PRO A 25 16.75 -2.49 -6.21
C PRO A 25 16.13 -3.74 -5.61
N ARG A 26 16.27 -3.92 -4.29
CA ARG A 26 15.64 -5.04 -3.59
C ARG A 26 14.16 -5.01 -3.94
N THR A 27 13.67 -6.06 -4.60
CA THR A 27 12.25 -6.18 -4.92
C THR A 27 11.49 -6.29 -3.61
N GLN A 28 10.75 -5.22 -3.29
CA GLN A 28 9.98 -5.14 -2.07
C GLN A 28 8.95 -6.27 -2.05
N SER A 29 8.85 -6.97 -0.91
CA SER A 29 7.89 -8.04 -0.73
C SER A 29 6.48 -7.54 -1.07
N PRO A 30 5.65 -8.35 -1.76
CA PRO A 30 4.28 -7.95 -2.06
C PRO A 30 3.55 -7.59 -0.75
N PHE A 31 2.90 -6.43 -0.75
CA PHE A 31 2.26 -5.80 0.41
C PHE A 31 1.01 -6.53 0.93
N ALA A 32 0.95 -7.86 0.79
CA ALA A 32 -0.21 -8.69 1.09
C ALA A 32 -0.67 -8.60 2.56
N ALA A 33 0.25 -8.29 3.48
CA ALA A 33 -0.01 -8.11 4.91
C ALA A 33 0.12 -6.65 5.39
N SER A 34 0.24 -5.68 4.48
CA SER A 34 0.48 -4.27 4.86
C SER A 34 -0.76 -3.56 5.42
N ASP A 35 -0.53 -2.56 6.26
CA ASP A 35 -1.58 -1.64 6.71
C ASP A 35 -2.27 -0.95 5.51
N ARG A 36 -1.54 -0.67 4.42
CA ARG A 36 -2.09 -0.05 3.20
C ARG A 36 -3.20 -0.91 2.58
N ARG A 37 -3.03 -2.24 2.56
CA ARG A 37 -4.07 -3.17 2.06
C ARG A 37 -5.34 -3.07 2.89
N VAL A 38 -5.22 -3.13 4.22
CA VAL A 38 -6.37 -3.14 5.14
C VAL A 38 -7.08 -1.79 5.12
N ARG A 39 -6.34 -0.68 5.10
CA ARG A 39 -6.89 0.67 4.92
C ARG A 39 -7.68 0.80 3.63
N GLY A 40 -7.14 0.30 2.52
CA GLY A 40 -7.85 0.27 1.25
C GLY A 40 -9.13 -0.58 1.31
N ALA A 41 -9.12 -1.70 2.04
CA ALA A 41 -10.32 -2.52 2.25
C ALA A 41 -11.38 -1.79 3.06
N ILE A 42 -10.99 -1.05 4.11
CA ILE A 42 -11.91 -0.19 4.90
C ILE A 42 -12.58 0.84 3.97
N VAL A 43 -11.79 1.63 3.24
CA VAL A 43 -12.32 2.69 2.36
C VAL A 43 -13.24 2.11 1.29
N ARG A 44 -12.87 0.98 0.66
CA ARG A 44 -13.73 0.32 -0.33
C ARG A 44 -15.06 -0.15 0.26
N ASN A 45 -15.03 -0.76 1.45
CA ASN A 45 -16.25 -1.23 2.11
C ASN A 45 -17.20 -0.06 2.43
N LEU A 46 -16.65 1.04 2.95
CA LEU A 46 -17.43 2.26 3.20
C LEU A 46 -17.97 2.90 1.92
N ALA A 47 -17.17 2.94 0.84
CA ALA A 47 -17.59 3.49 -0.45
C ALA A 47 -18.72 2.70 -1.11
N SER A 48 -18.80 1.39 -0.85
CA SER A 48 -19.90 0.54 -1.33
C SER A 48 -21.15 0.59 -0.44
N ALA A 49 -21.06 1.17 0.76
CA ALA A 49 -22.16 1.21 1.70
C ALA A 49 -23.07 2.41 1.44
N THR A 50 -24.39 2.18 1.46
CA THR A 50 -25.41 3.23 1.28
C THR A 50 -25.75 3.95 2.59
N ARG A 51 -25.23 3.46 3.72
CA ARG A 51 -25.44 3.98 5.08
C ARG A 51 -24.15 3.82 5.87
N ASP A 52 -24.07 4.50 7.02
CA ASP A 52 -22.94 4.34 7.94
C ASP A 52 -22.74 2.87 8.33
N VAL A 53 -21.48 2.44 8.37
CA VAL A 53 -21.12 1.04 8.63
C VAL A 53 -20.65 0.90 10.08
N THR A 54 -21.17 -0.09 10.81
CA THR A 54 -20.72 -0.32 12.19
C THR A 54 -19.29 -0.87 12.24
N MET A 55 -18.57 -0.58 13.33
CA MET A 55 -17.22 -1.14 13.54
C MET A 55 -17.22 -2.68 13.47
N ASP A 56 -18.26 -3.33 13.97
CA ASP A 56 -18.36 -4.79 13.95
C ASP A 56 -18.66 -5.35 12.56
N ALA A 57 -19.42 -4.63 11.73
CA ALA A 57 -19.58 -4.99 10.33
C ALA A 57 -18.26 -4.91 9.57
N LEU A 58 -17.45 -3.86 9.79
CA LEU A 58 -16.11 -3.75 9.22
C LEU A 58 -15.18 -4.89 9.68
N ARG A 59 -15.18 -5.20 10.98
CA ARG A 59 -14.38 -6.32 11.54
C ARG A 59 -14.73 -7.65 10.87
N ARG A 60 -16.03 -7.96 10.75
CA ARG A 60 -16.49 -9.21 10.12
C ARG A 60 -16.20 -9.24 8.63
N GLY A 61 -16.49 -8.16 7.91
CA GLY A 61 -16.35 -8.10 6.45
C GLY A 61 -14.91 -8.13 5.97
N ILE A 62 -13.99 -7.49 6.71
CA ILE A 62 -12.57 -7.45 6.35
C ILE A 62 -11.81 -8.64 6.97
N ASN A 63 -12.28 -9.14 8.11
CA ASN A 63 -11.68 -10.24 8.87
C ASN A 63 -10.18 -10.01 9.14
N ASP A 64 -9.83 -8.79 9.57
CA ASP A 64 -8.46 -8.43 9.96
C ASP A 64 -8.49 -7.75 11.35
N PRO A 65 -7.69 -8.23 12.32
CA PRO A 65 -7.70 -7.70 13.69
C PRO A 65 -7.22 -6.25 13.77
N ARG A 66 -6.54 -5.73 12.73
CA ARG A 66 -6.01 -4.36 12.71
C ARG A 66 -7.08 -3.32 12.40
N VAL A 67 -8.27 -3.72 11.93
CA VAL A 67 -9.37 -2.81 11.54
C VAL A 67 -9.62 -1.71 12.57
N PRO A 68 -9.79 -1.98 13.89
CA PRO A 68 -10.10 -0.94 14.86
C PRO A 68 -8.97 0.07 15.06
N ARG A 69 -7.70 -0.35 14.92
CA ARG A 69 -6.54 0.55 15.00
C ARG A 69 -6.47 1.43 13.76
N LEU A 70 -6.71 0.85 12.58
CA LEU A 70 -6.58 1.53 11.31
C LEU A 70 -7.74 2.49 11.02
N VAL A 71 -8.97 2.18 11.47
CA VAL A 71 -10.08 3.15 11.44
C VAL A 71 -9.72 4.39 12.26
N ARG A 72 -9.16 4.23 13.47
CA ARG A 72 -8.72 5.36 14.30
C ARG A 72 -7.61 6.18 13.64
N MET A 73 -6.70 5.54 12.90
CA MET A 73 -5.68 6.27 12.12
C MET A 73 -6.29 7.05 10.98
N LEU A 74 -7.16 6.41 10.19
CA LEU A 74 -7.87 7.06 9.08
C LEU A 74 -8.72 8.24 9.57
N ALA A 75 -9.34 8.14 10.74
CA ALA A 75 -10.10 9.22 11.34
C ALA A 75 -9.22 10.41 11.73
N ARG A 76 -8.05 10.15 12.32
CA ARG A 76 -7.05 11.20 12.63
C ARG A 76 -6.53 11.92 11.39
N GLU A 77 -6.50 11.22 10.26
CA GLU A 77 -6.08 11.76 8.97
C GLU A 77 -7.24 12.43 8.19
N GLY A 78 -8.46 12.45 8.74
CA GLY A 78 -9.64 13.02 8.09
C GLY A 78 -10.18 12.20 6.91
N LEU A 79 -9.76 10.95 6.75
CA LEU A 79 -10.18 10.07 5.65
C LEU A 79 -11.49 9.32 5.92
N VAL A 80 -11.87 9.19 7.20
CA VAL A 80 -13.15 8.61 7.64
C VAL A 80 -13.66 9.40 8.85
N GLU A 81 -14.97 9.38 9.05
CA GLU A 81 -15.60 9.90 10.26
C GLU A 81 -16.08 8.73 11.13
N VAL A 82 -15.97 8.88 12.45
CA VAL A 82 -16.44 7.91 13.42
C VAL A 82 -17.42 8.61 14.35
N SER A 83 -18.66 8.11 14.42
CA SER A 83 -19.70 8.66 15.29
C SER A 83 -20.49 7.51 15.92
N SER A 84 -20.67 7.52 17.23
CA SER A 84 -21.58 6.60 17.93
C SER A 84 -21.48 5.10 17.53
N GLY A 85 -20.27 4.60 17.24
CA GLY A 85 -20.04 3.20 16.83
C GLY A 85 -20.20 2.92 15.33
N SER A 86 -20.56 3.92 14.54
CA SER A 86 -20.57 3.90 13.07
C SER A 86 -19.34 4.57 12.49
N VAL A 87 -18.98 4.14 11.28
CA VAL A 87 -17.85 4.63 10.48
C VAL A 87 -18.40 4.96 9.09
N ARG A 88 -18.05 6.13 8.57
CA ARG A 88 -18.48 6.58 7.24
C ARG A 88 -17.36 7.34 6.52
N LEU A 89 -17.52 7.53 5.22
CA LEU A 89 -16.69 8.48 4.49
C LEU A 89 -17.13 9.91 4.81
N PRO A 90 -16.20 10.89 4.85
CA PRO A 90 -16.56 12.28 5.08
C PRO A 90 -17.51 12.78 4.00
N THR A 91 -18.63 13.35 4.42
CA THR A 91 -19.54 14.08 3.52
C THR A 91 -19.03 15.52 3.44
N ARG A 92 -18.65 15.97 2.24
CA ARG A 92 -18.30 17.39 2.02
C ARG A 92 -19.42 18.32 2.43
#